data_AF-A0A528WI10-F1
#
_entry.id   AF-A0A528WI10-F1
#
_cell.length_a   1.000
_cell.length_b   1.000
_cell.length_c   1.000
_cell.angle_alpha   90.00
_cell.angle_beta   90.00
_cell.angle_gamma   90.00
#
_symmetry.space_group_name_H-M   'P 1'
#
loop_
_entity.id
_entity.type
_entity.pdbx_description
1 polymer ?
#
loop_
_entity_poly.entity_id
_entity_poly.type
_entity_poly.pdbx_seq_one_letter_code
_entity_poly.pdbx_strand_id
1 'polypeptide(L)'
;IHHLIGAAGRVSFGKPEMLMELLGVIPGAVTVFGLINDTTGRVKVVLDQELMSHEVINGHPLTNEATTTIAAADLVRFVEATGHDAVILKVSLS
;
A
#
# COMPACT_ATOMS: atom_id res chain seq x y z
N ILE A 1 10.81 12.15 -1.30
CA ILE A 1 9.52 11.43 -1.31
C ILE A 1 8.46 12.17 -2.12
N HIS A 2 7.96 13.36 -1.74
CA HIS A 2 6.84 13.99 -2.47
C HIS A 2 7.05 14.24 -3.97
N HIS A 3 8.24 14.73 -4.40
CA HIS A 3 8.57 14.86 -5.83
C HIS A 3 8.69 13.50 -6.54
N LEU A 4 9.17 12.46 -5.85
CA LEU A 4 9.35 11.11 -6.40
C LEU A 4 8.00 10.44 -6.68
N ILE A 5 7.01 10.64 -5.82
CA ILE A 5 5.67 10.04 -5.96
C ILE A 5 4.67 10.93 -6.72
N GLY A 6 5.12 12.07 -7.26
CA GLY A 6 4.27 13.02 -7.99
C GLY A 6 3.22 13.75 -7.13
N ALA A 7 3.48 13.91 -5.82
CA ALA A 7 2.58 14.64 -4.93
C ALA A 7 2.73 16.16 -5.10
N ALA A 8 1.61 16.89 -5.07
CA ALA A 8 1.56 18.35 -5.23
C ALA A 8 2.25 19.14 -4.10
N GLY A 9 2.66 18.47 -3.02
CA GLY A 9 3.33 19.09 -1.87
C GLY A 9 3.86 18.04 -0.89
N ARG A 10 4.41 18.49 0.24
CA ARG A 10 4.95 17.61 1.28
C ARG A 10 3.88 16.64 1.78
N VAL A 11 4.20 15.35 1.77
CA VAL A 11 3.31 14.31 2.32
C VAL A 11 3.18 14.46 3.84
N SER A 12 1.97 14.24 4.34
CA SER A 12 1.67 14.07 5.77
C SER A 12 1.00 12.72 5.99
N PHE A 13 1.01 12.24 7.23
CA PHE A 13 0.26 11.03 7.57
C PHE A 13 -1.24 11.23 7.33
N GLY A 14 -1.89 10.19 6.82
CA GLY A 14 -3.34 10.15 6.69
C GLY A 14 -4.01 10.20 8.05
N LYS A 15 -5.12 10.94 8.16
CA LYS A 15 -5.91 10.98 9.40
C LYS A 15 -6.57 9.61 9.64
N PRO A 16 -6.74 9.17 10.90
CA PRO A 16 -7.38 7.89 11.22
C PRO A 16 -8.74 7.69 10.55
N GLU A 17 -9.54 8.75 10.45
CA GLU A 17 -10.87 8.70 9.84
C GLU A 17 -10.78 8.38 8.34
N MET A 18 -9.77 8.91 7.65
CA MET A 18 -9.51 8.62 6.24
C MET A 18 -9.01 7.20 6.01
N LEU A 19 -8.24 6.64 6.95
CA LEU A 19 -7.80 5.24 6.87
C LEU A 19 -9.00 4.29 6.97
N MET A 20 -9.94 4.60 7.85
CA MET A 20 -11.17 3.80 7.98
C MET A 20 -12.07 3.99 6.76
N GLU A 21 -12.27 5.22 6.30
CA GLU A 21 -13.12 5.53 5.13
C GLU A 21 -12.62 4.86 3.85
N LEU A 22 -11.31 4.97 3.57
CA LEU A 22 -10.74 4.51 2.30
C LEU A 22 -10.26 3.06 2.34
N LEU A 23 -9.66 2.64 3.46
CA LEU A 23 -8.97 1.35 3.55
C LEU A 23 -9.62 0.39 4.54
N GLY A 24 -10.63 0.82 5.30
CA GLY A 24 -11.32 -0.01 6.29
C GLY A 24 -10.43 -0.46 7.46
N VAL A 25 -9.36 0.28 7.75
CA VAL A 25 -8.38 -0.08 8.79
C VAL A 25 -8.18 1.03 9.81
N ILE A 26 -7.77 0.64 11.02
CA ILE A 26 -7.38 1.56 12.09
C ILE A 26 -5.86 1.81 12.08
N PRO A 27 -5.38 2.93 12.67
CA PRO A 27 -3.96 3.14 12.89
C PRO A 27 -3.30 1.95 13.61
N GLY A 28 -2.14 1.52 13.12
CA GLY A 28 -1.43 0.35 13.65
C GLY A 28 -1.85 -0.99 13.04
N ALA A 29 -2.95 -1.06 12.28
CA ALA A 29 -3.37 -2.23 11.50
C ALA A 29 -3.33 -1.97 9.98
N VAL A 30 -2.52 -0.99 9.57
CA VAL A 30 -2.41 -0.59 8.16
C VAL A 30 -1.76 -1.70 7.35
N THR A 31 -2.41 -2.06 6.24
CA THR A 31 -1.94 -3.10 5.33
C THR A 31 -2.29 -2.77 3.89
N VAL A 32 -1.45 -3.21 2.95
CA VAL A 32 -1.70 -3.06 1.51
C VAL A 32 -2.99 -3.76 1.07
N PHE A 33 -3.41 -4.80 1.80
CA PHE A 33 -4.65 -5.52 1.50
C PHE A 33 -5.92 -4.68 1.73
N GLY A 34 -5.82 -3.55 2.43
CA GLY A 34 -6.95 -2.62 2.63
C GLY A 34 -7.45 -1.99 1.33
N LEU A 35 -6.69 -2.03 0.24
CA LEU A 35 -7.08 -1.51 -1.08
C LEU A 35 -8.37 -2.13 -1.62
N ILE A 36 -8.71 -3.35 -1.19
CA ILE A 36 -9.98 -3.98 -1.57
C ILE A 36 -11.20 -3.16 -1.10
N ASN A 37 -11.03 -2.31 -0.08
CA ASN A 37 -12.09 -1.45 0.45
C ASN A 37 -12.20 -0.12 -0.32
N ASP A 38 -11.15 0.32 -1.04
CA ASP A 38 -11.19 1.54 -1.84
C ASP A 38 -11.79 1.27 -3.23
N THR A 39 -13.09 0.98 -3.24
CA THR A 39 -13.85 0.72 -4.48
C THR A 39 -13.93 1.93 -5.42
N THR A 40 -13.52 3.12 -4.96
CA THR A 40 -13.57 4.37 -5.72
C THR A 40 -12.22 4.80 -6.30
N GLY A 41 -11.15 4.05 -6.04
CA GLY A 41 -9.82 4.32 -6.61
C GLY A 41 -9.20 5.64 -6.14
N ARG A 42 -9.47 6.07 -4.90
CA ARG A 42 -8.99 7.34 -4.35
C ARG A 42 -7.56 7.25 -3.81
N VAL A 43 -7.06 6.05 -3.55
CA VAL A 43 -5.74 5.79 -2.99
C VAL A 43 -4.76 5.51 -4.12
N LYS A 44 -3.64 6.24 -4.14
CA LYS A 44 -2.50 5.92 -5.01
C LYS A 44 -1.53 5.00 -4.27
N VAL A 45 -1.15 3.90 -4.92
CA VAL A 45 -0.27 2.89 -4.35
C VAL A 45 1.15 3.10 -4.87
N VAL A 46 2.08 3.27 -3.94
CA VAL A 46 3.51 3.28 -4.24
C VAL A 46 4.17 2.12 -3.54
N LEU A 47 4.79 1.23 -4.30
CA LEU A 47 5.55 0.10 -3.80
C LEU A 47 7.03 0.43 -3.86
N ASP A 48 7.76 0.19 -2.76
CA ASP A 48 9.19 0.47 -2.73
C ASP A 48 9.98 -0.53 -3.59
N GLN A 49 10.91 -0.04 -4.40
CA GLN A 49 11.67 -0.87 -5.32
C GLN A 49 12.53 -1.93 -4.61
N GLU A 50 13.09 -1.65 -3.44
CA GLU A 50 13.88 -2.62 -2.68
C GLU A 50 12.97 -3.70 -2.10
N LEU A 51 11.80 -3.33 -1.58
CA LEU A 51 10.78 -4.29 -1.15
C LEU A 51 10.39 -5.24 -2.29
N MET A 52 10.14 -4.70 -3.48
CA MET A 52 9.75 -5.47 -4.67
C MET A 52 10.87 -6.33 -5.27
N SER A 53 12.12 -6.16 -4.80
CA SER A 53 13.24 -7.02 -5.21
C SER A 53 13.26 -8.38 -4.50
N HIS A 54 12.48 -8.53 -3.43
CA HIS A 54 12.33 -9.79 -2.72
C HIS A 54 11.34 -10.70 -3.43
N GLU A 55 11.56 -12.02 -3.37
CA GLU A 55 10.64 -13.00 -3.96
C GLU A 55 9.28 -13.02 -3.27
N VAL A 56 9.29 -12.87 -1.93
CA VAL A 56 8.11 -12.88 -1.09
C VAL A 56 8.02 -11.63 -0.23
N ILE A 57 6.79 -11.17 -0.03
CA ILE A 57 6.43 -10.04 0.82
C ILE A 57 5.50 -10.55 1.91
N ASN A 58 5.68 -10.03 3.12
CA ASN A 58 4.83 -10.33 4.26
C ASN A 58 3.97 -9.11 4.60
N GLY A 59 2.68 -9.34 4.81
CA GLY A 59 1.75 -8.30 5.23
C GLY A 59 0.66 -8.85 6.14
N HIS A 60 0.11 -8.00 6.99
CA HIS A 60 -1.02 -8.36 7.86
C HIS A 60 -2.32 -8.46 7.03
N PRO A 61 -3.08 -9.58 7.05
CA PRO A 61 -4.32 -9.71 6.29
C PRO A 61 -5.48 -9.01 7.01
N LEU A 62 -5.43 -7.68 7.07
CA LEU A 62 -6.45 -6.82 7.69
C LEU A 62 -6.60 -7.01 9.22
N THR A 63 -5.75 -7.82 9.83
CA THR A 63 -5.61 -8.00 11.28
C THR A 63 -4.14 -8.20 11.66
N ASN A 64 -3.74 -7.69 12.83
CA ASN A 64 -2.38 -7.82 13.36
C ASN A 64 -2.10 -9.19 13.98
N GLU A 65 -3.09 -10.08 14.04
CA GLU A 65 -2.98 -11.41 14.64
C GLU A 65 -2.44 -12.47 13.65
N ALA A 66 -2.28 -12.11 12.38
CA ALA A 66 -1.79 -13.01 11.34
C ALA A 66 -0.77 -12.32 10.42
N THR A 67 0.05 -13.11 9.74
CA THR A 67 0.95 -12.67 8.69
C THR A 67 0.66 -13.49 7.43
N THR A 68 0.39 -12.81 6.33
CA THR A 68 0.23 -13.41 5.01
C THR A 68 1.51 -13.21 4.21
N THR A 69 2.03 -14.32 3.69
CA THR A 69 3.12 -14.31 2.73
C THR A 69 2.54 -14.36 1.32
N ILE A 70 2.98 -13.46 0.44
CA ILE A 70 2.57 -13.39 -0.96
C ILE A 70 3.80 -13.16 -1.83
N ALA A 71 3.83 -13.73 -3.05
CA ALA A 71 4.91 -13.39 -3.98
C ALA A 71 4.83 -11.91 -4.35
N ALA A 72 5.99 -11.25 -4.53
CA ALA A 72 6.00 -9.83 -4.89
C ALA A 72 5.23 -9.55 -6.20
N ALA A 73 5.35 -10.45 -7.18
CA ALA A 73 4.57 -10.38 -8.41
C ALA A 73 3.06 -10.46 -8.15
N ASP A 74 2.61 -11.31 -7.24
CA ASP A 74 1.19 -11.45 -6.91
C ASP A 74 0.66 -10.25 -6.12
N LEU A 75 1.51 -9.55 -5.36
CA LEU A 75 1.14 -8.28 -4.76
C LEU A 75 0.80 -7.22 -5.82
N VAL A 76 1.59 -7.14 -6.90
CA VAL A 76 1.29 -6.24 -8.03
C VAL A 76 -0.05 -6.62 -8.66
N ARG A 77 -0.28 -7.92 -8.91
CA ARG A 77 -1.55 -8.41 -9.46
C ARG A 77 -2.73 -8.10 -8.54
N PHE A 78 -2.55 -8.19 -7.23
CA PHE A 78 -3.58 -7.82 -6.25
C PHE A 78 -3.94 -6.34 -6.37
N VAL A 79 -2.94 -5.45 -6.40
CA VAL A 79 -3.17 -4.01 -6.55
C VAL A 79 -3.94 -3.71 -7.84
N GLU A 80 -3.51 -4.28 -8.97
CA GLU A 80 -4.20 -4.12 -10.26
C GLU A 80 -5.63 -4.69 -10.24
N ALA A 81 -5.84 -5.84 -9.61
CA ALA A 81 -7.17 -6.47 -9.50
C ALA A 81 -8.15 -5.64 -8.65
N THR A 82 -7.64 -4.80 -7.73
CA THR A 82 -8.46 -3.84 -6.97
C THR A 82 -8.76 -2.54 -7.73
N GLY A 83 -8.31 -2.43 -9.00
CA GLY A 83 -8.52 -1.23 -9.80
C GLY A 83 -7.52 -0.10 -9.54
N HIS A 84 -6.39 -0.42 -8.89
CA HIS A 84 -5.33 0.54 -8.57
C HIS A 84 -4.08 0.28 -9.42
N ASP A 85 -3.38 1.35 -9.79
CA ASP A 85 -2.08 1.22 -10.47
C ASP A 85 -0.94 1.08 -9.44
N ALA A 86 -0.14 0.02 -9.58
CA ALA A 86 1.04 -0.20 -8.75
C ALA A 86 2.22 0.63 -9.28
N VAL A 87 2.56 1.73 -8.60
CA VAL A 87 3.72 2.55 -8.96
C VAL A 87 4.94 2.07 -8.16
N ILE A 88 5.93 1.47 -8.83
CA ILE A 88 7.16 1.00 -8.17
C ILE A 88 8.22 2.10 -8.24
N LEU A 89 8.70 2.57 -7.09
CA LEU A 89 9.67 3.66 -6.99
C LEU A 89 10.71 3.35 -5.90
N LYS A 90 11.95 3.79 -6.09
CA LYS A 90 12.92 3.86 -4.98
C LYS A 90 12.53 4.99 -4.04
N VAL A 91 11.84 4.65 -2.94
CA VAL A 91 11.42 5.60 -1.91
C VAL A 91 12.22 5.45 -0.62
N SER A 92 12.89 4.32 -0.43
CA SER A 92 13.94 4.10 0.58
C SER A 92 15.24 4.85 0.23
N LEU A 93 15.97 5.29 1.26
CA LEU A 93 17.27 5.97 1.17
C LEU A 93 18.45 5.02 1.41
N SER A 94 18.28 3.72 1.13
CA SER A 94 19.36 2.72 1.23
C SER A 94 20.45 2.93 0.17
#